data_AF-A0A1F9MC55-F1
#
_entry.id   AF-A0A1F9MC55-F1
#
_cell.length_a   1.000
_cell.length_b   1.000
_cell.length_c   1.000
_cell.angle_alpha   90.00
_cell.angle_beta   90.00
_cell.angle_gamma   90.00
#
_symmetry.space_group_name_H-M   'P 1'
#
loop_
_entity.id
_entity.type
_entity.pdbx_description
1 polymer ?
#
loop_
_entity_poly.entity_id
_entity_poly.type
_entity_poly.pdbx_seq_one_letter_code
_entity_poly.pdbx_strand_id
1 'polypeptide(L)'
;MKTLLPVLFLAAALCGCGEEPFAGFKTFLAGEGRSLGTFSRTLYILAFEADFEDETTQAYDKAGLSLGWFPAGFLDDLCLQGSGMTAEGVVMSLSWSGCSGTTFSSHWCTNRCFSELDPQAYPYGSGASGESPIPFRGVAVDRAVIPMHTRLYIPLWDGYVLPNGATHDGCFAAKDTGGAIKGQRIDIHAGVGRKFYELVAAEVGGRRDEQVYADHPKCAGTLVELVPKQVFLDSYQPGWTPGQDPPPEPEVPQAEPEPAVEPFQPNPAQPPVIPPAVEEPEDPEPLVFGQRATPTAVQPSYEREETVSGGCGLVAMVPSHEGSWLLLAGLSLGWISRTWSRKRPPEGAPRRCASARASA
;
A
#
# COMPACT_ATOMS: atom_id res chain seq x y z
N MET A 1 -15.98 47.58 79.42
CA MET A 1 -16.71 48.08 78.23
C MET A 1 -17.27 46.85 77.51
N LYS A 2 -18.56 46.52 77.74
CA LYS A 2 -19.68 46.55 76.75
C LYS A 2 -19.38 45.70 75.50
N THR A 3 -20.15 44.71 75.02
CA THR A 3 -21.45 44.05 75.31
C THR A 3 -21.53 42.91 74.25
N LEU A 4 -21.89 41.67 74.59
CA LEU A 4 -23.16 40.97 74.24
C LEU A 4 -23.65 41.02 72.75
N LEU A 5 -23.91 39.81 72.23
CA LEU A 5 -24.71 39.30 71.07
C LEU A 5 -25.90 40.18 70.56
N PRO A 6 -26.54 39.96 69.37
CA PRO A 6 -27.02 38.65 68.86
C PRO A 6 -27.19 38.44 67.32
N VAL A 7 -27.68 37.22 67.02
CA VAL A 7 -28.28 36.66 65.80
C VAL A 7 -29.31 37.58 65.09
N LEU A 8 -29.32 37.61 63.75
CA LEU A 8 -30.55 37.79 62.97
C LEU A 8 -30.47 37.13 61.58
N PHE A 9 -31.51 36.33 61.29
CA PHE A 9 -31.88 35.77 60.00
C PHE A 9 -32.08 36.87 58.94
N LEU A 10 -31.67 36.60 57.70
CA LEU A 10 -32.37 37.14 56.53
C LEU A 10 -32.57 36.01 55.51
N ALA A 11 -33.80 35.54 55.44
CA ALA A 11 -34.32 34.83 54.29
C ALA A 11 -34.57 35.86 53.18
N ALA A 12 -34.02 35.61 51.99
CA ALA A 12 -34.44 36.27 50.76
C ALA A 12 -35.02 35.20 49.84
N ALA A 13 -36.35 35.09 49.87
CA ALA A 13 -37.13 34.66 48.73
C ALA A 13 -37.57 35.94 48.01
N LEU A 14 -37.36 36.03 46.69
CA LEU A 14 -38.35 36.47 45.70
C LEU A 14 -37.72 36.56 44.29
N CYS A 15 -38.59 36.24 43.33
CA CYS A 15 -38.48 36.37 41.86
C CYS A 15 -37.66 35.34 41.10
N GLY A 16 -38.41 34.41 40.48
CA GLY A 16 -37.90 33.55 39.44
C GLY A 16 -37.61 34.29 38.13
N CYS A 17 -36.55 33.84 37.49
CA CYS A 17 -36.50 33.60 36.05
C CYS A 17 -36.01 32.16 35.93
N GLY A 18 -36.80 31.31 35.26
CA GLY A 18 -36.40 29.95 34.96
C GLY A 18 -35.27 29.99 33.93
N GLU A 19 -34.05 29.74 34.39
CA GLU A 19 -32.98 29.21 33.56
C GLU A 19 -32.85 27.74 33.93
N GLU A 20 -33.44 26.89 33.08
CA GLU A 20 -33.15 25.46 33.04
C GLU A 20 -31.62 25.29 33.06
N PRO A 21 -31.03 24.61 34.06
CA PRO A 21 -29.62 24.26 33.96
C PRO A 21 -29.52 23.31 32.77
N PHE A 22 -28.83 23.78 31.73
CA PHE A 22 -28.51 23.02 30.53
C PHE A 22 -28.27 21.56 30.87
N ALA A 23 -29.08 20.72 30.26
CA ALA A 23 -29.00 19.28 30.31
C ALA A 23 -27.54 18.82 30.14
N GLY A 24 -27.04 18.18 31.19
CA GLY A 24 -26.08 17.08 31.12
C GLY A 24 -24.89 17.29 30.20
N PHE A 25 -23.92 18.10 30.62
CA PHE A 25 -22.54 17.70 30.39
C PHE A 25 -22.31 16.44 31.23
N LYS A 26 -22.63 15.26 30.68
CA LYS A 26 -22.17 14.00 31.25
C LYS A 26 -20.65 14.11 31.27
N THR A 27 -20.10 14.30 32.46
CA THR A 27 -18.72 13.97 32.75
C THR A 27 -18.60 12.50 32.37
N PHE A 28 -18.09 12.22 31.17
CA PHE A 28 -17.72 10.86 30.80
C PHE A 28 -16.75 10.41 31.88
N LEU A 29 -17.09 9.32 32.58
CA LEU A 29 -16.10 8.63 33.37
C LEU A 29 -14.97 8.32 32.39
N ALA A 30 -13.80 8.92 32.65
CA ALA A 30 -12.65 8.96 31.74
C ALA A 30 -12.00 7.58 31.50
N GLY A 31 -12.75 6.48 31.62
CA GLY A 31 -12.28 5.10 31.55
C GLY A 31 -12.82 4.28 30.38
N GLU A 32 -13.96 4.63 29.77
CA GLU A 32 -14.65 3.74 28.80
C GLU A 32 -14.58 4.20 27.34
N GLY A 33 -13.87 5.31 27.06
CA GLY A 33 -13.86 5.93 25.73
C GLY A 33 -15.20 6.55 25.33
N ARG A 34 -15.21 7.28 24.21
CA ARG A 34 -16.41 7.91 23.64
C ARG A 34 -17.06 6.95 22.65
N SER A 35 -18.26 6.45 22.98
CA SER A 35 -19.02 5.60 22.06
C SER A 35 -19.31 6.32 20.74
N LEU A 36 -19.00 5.66 19.63
CA LEU A 36 -19.34 6.11 18.27
C LEU A 36 -20.63 5.45 17.75
N GLY A 37 -21.16 4.47 18.47
CA GLY A 37 -22.33 3.68 18.08
C GLY A 37 -21.99 2.26 17.63
N THR A 38 -22.94 1.63 16.95
CA THR A 38 -22.84 0.26 16.45
C THR A 38 -22.50 0.28 14.97
N PHE A 39 -21.39 -0.36 14.59
CA PHE A 39 -20.92 -0.42 13.21
C PHE A 39 -21.05 -1.84 12.67
N SER A 40 -21.55 -1.96 11.44
CA SER A 40 -21.45 -3.20 10.68
C SER A 40 -20.00 -3.37 10.24
N ARG A 41 -19.31 -4.35 10.81
CA ARG A 41 -17.90 -4.63 10.49
C ARG A 41 -17.79 -5.78 9.50
N THR A 42 -16.96 -5.56 8.48
CA THR A 42 -16.44 -6.60 7.59
C THR A 42 -14.92 -6.76 7.76
N LEU A 43 -14.34 -7.73 7.06
CA LEU A 43 -12.90 -7.93 6.98
C LEU A 43 -12.47 -7.80 5.52
N TYR A 44 -11.31 -7.20 5.27
CA TYR A 44 -10.68 -7.09 3.96
C TYR A 44 -9.23 -7.58 4.04
N ILE A 45 -8.62 -7.91 2.90
CA ILE A 45 -7.28 -8.49 2.85
C ILE A 45 -6.40 -7.73 1.86
N LEU A 46 -5.09 -7.88 2.00
CA LEU A 46 -4.19 -7.70 0.87
C LEU A 46 -4.32 -8.95 -0.01
N ALA A 47 -4.82 -8.79 -1.24
CA ALA A 47 -4.97 -9.93 -2.16
C ALA A 47 -3.63 -10.66 -2.33
N PHE A 48 -3.64 -11.98 -2.43
CA PHE A 48 -2.42 -12.75 -2.59
C PHE A 48 -2.51 -13.65 -3.81
N GLU A 49 -1.50 -13.62 -4.66
CA GLU A 49 -1.51 -14.36 -5.93
C GLU A 49 -1.65 -15.87 -5.71
N ALA A 50 -1.04 -16.41 -4.66
CA ALA A 50 -1.09 -17.85 -4.36
C ALA A 50 -2.50 -18.36 -3.96
N ASP A 51 -3.49 -17.48 -3.79
CA ASP A 51 -4.89 -17.87 -3.62
C ASP A 51 -5.54 -18.34 -4.95
N PHE A 52 -4.81 -18.25 -6.08
CA PHE A 52 -5.37 -18.41 -7.42
C PHE A 52 -4.54 -19.37 -8.30
N GLU A 53 -5.25 -20.19 -9.06
CA GLU A 53 -4.68 -21.16 -10.01
C GLU A 53 -5.31 -21.03 -11.41
N ASP A 54 -6.03 -19.94 -11.68
CA ASP A 54 -6.75 -19.71 -12.93
C ASP A 54 -5.87 -19.15 -14.06
N GLU A 55 -6.47 -18.95 -15.23
CA GLU A 55 -5.75 -18.47 -16.40
C GLU A 55 -5.11 -17.09 -16.16
N THR A 56 -3.85 -16.96 -16.59
CA THR A 56 -3.12 -15.71 -16.42
C THR A 56 -3.48 -14.70 -17.50
N THR A 57 -3.41 -13.43 -17.12
CA THR A 57 -3.62 -12.27 -17.98
C THR A 57 -2.61 -11.18 -17.67
N GLN A 58 -2.39 -10.30 -18.64
CA GLN A 58 -1.33 -9.32 -18.55
C GLN A 58 -1.78 -8.09 -17.75
N ALA A 59 -0.99 -7.74 -16.73
CA ALA A 59 -1.15 -6.50 -15.98
C ALA A 59 -0.25 -5.41 -16.54
N TYR A 60 -0.70 -4.16 -16.40
CA TYR A 60 -0.03 -2.98 -16.92
C TYR A 60 0.05 -1.86 -15.89
N ASP A 61 1.07 -1.02 -16.02
CA ASP A 61 1.17 0.24 -15.31
C ASP A 61 0.40 1.37 -16.01
N LYS A 62 0.41 2.57 -15.42
CA LYS A 62 -0.23 3.77 -16.00
C LYS A 62 0.32 4.17 -17.37
N ALA A 63 1.59 3.83 -17.67
CA ALA A 63 2.23 4.13 -18.94
C ALA A 63 1.92 3.07 -20.01
N GLY A 64 1.19 2.01 -19.66
CA GLY A 64 0.90 0.87 -20.53
C GLY A 64 2.09 -0.10 -20.65
N LEU A 65 3.08 -0.02 -19.75
CA LEU A 65 4.15 -0.99 -19.66
C LEU A 65 3.66 -2.23 -18.92
N SER A 66 4.07 -3.40 -19.40
CA SER A 66 3.69 -4.66 -18.76
C SER A 66 4.40 -4.81 -17.41
N LEU A 67 3.64 -5.20 -16.39
CA LEU A 67 4.14 -5.57 -15.07
C LEU A 67 4.35 -7.08 -14.94
N GLY A 68 3.66 -7.87 -15.76
CA GLY A 68 3.75 -9.33 -15.75
C GLY A 68 2.45 -10.00 -16.19
N TRP A 69 2.44 -11.32 -16.08
CA TRP A 69 1.27 -12.17 -16.27
C TRP A 69 0.87 -12.74 -14.92
N PHE A 70 -0.38 -12.56 -14.54
CA PHE A 70 -0.89 -12.96 -13.24
C PHE A 70 -2.25 -13.64 -13.39
N PRO A 71 -2.66 -14.53 -12.48
CA PRO A 71 -4.00 -15.12 -12.49
C PRO A 71 -5.09 -14.04 -12.58
N ALA A 72 -6.10 -14.23 -13.43
CA ALA A 72 -7.15 -13.23 -13.62
C ALA A 72 -7.96 -12.99 -12.33
N GLY A 73 -8.19 -14.03 -11.53
CA GLY A 73 -8.82 -13.95 -10.21
C GLY A 73 -8.00 -13.12 -9.22
N PHE A 74 -6.66 -13.23 -9.24
CA PHE A 74 -5.80 -12.40 -8.40
C PHE A 74 -5.95 -10.92 -8.74
N LEU A 75 -5.97 -10.57 -10.04
CA LEU A 75 -6.12 -9.18 -10.45
C LEU A 75 -7.54 -8.63 -10.17
N ASP A 76 -8.57 -9.45 -10.26
CA ASP A 76 -9.92 -9.13 -9.77
C ASP A 76 -9.88 -8.80 -8.26
N ASP A 77 -9.27 -9.67 -7.44
CA ASP A 77 -9.19 -9.44 -6.00
C ASP A 77 -8.33 -8.23 -5.64
N LEU A 78 -7.18 -8.05 -6.28
CA LEU A 78 -6.32 -6.86 -6.11
C LEU A 78 -7.14 -5.58 -6.37
N CYS A 79 -7.99 -5.60 -7.39
CA CYS A 79 -8.88 -4.50 -7.73
C CYS A 79 -9.97 -4.25 -6.69
N LEU A 80 -10.43 -5.31 -6.00
CA LEU A 80 -11.52 -5.26 -5.02
C LEU A 80 -11.01 -4.65 -3.73
N GLN A 81 -9.87 -5.19 -3.30
CA GLN A 81 -9.18 -4.85 -2.08
C GLN A 81 -8.44 -3.51 -2.22
N GLY A 82 -8.04 -3.14 -3.44
CA GLY A 82 -7.25 -1.95 -3.77
C GLY A 82 -5.74 -2.18 -3.73
N SER A 83 -5.26 -3.29 -3.18
CA SER A 83 -3.86 -3.69 -3.18
C SER A 83 -3.73 -5.22 -3.16
N GLY A 84 -2.57 -5.73 -3.58
CA GLY A 84 -2.28 -7.16 -3.59
C GLY A 84 -0.77 -7.43 -3.56
N MET A 85 -0.42 -8.70 -3.41
CA MET A 85 0.96 -9.18 -3.37
C MET A 85 1.13 -10.37 -4.30
N THR A 86 2.20 -10.33 -5.10
CA THR A 86 2.58 -11.46 -5.96
C THR A 86 3.19 -12.59 -5.16
N ALA A 87 3.33 -13.78 -5.75
CA ALA A 87 3.98 -14.92 -5.11
C ALA A 87 5.45 -14.63 -4.74
N GLU A 88 6.11 -13.73 -5.48
CA GLU A 88 7.48 -13.27 -5.23
C GLU A 88 7.58 -12.18 -4.16
N GLY A 89 6.44 -11.76 -3.59
CA GLY A 89 6.38 -10.77 -2.52
C GLY A 89 6.35 -9.31 -2.99
N VAL A 90 6.19 -9.07 -4.29
CA VAL A 90 6.01 -7.70 -4.83
C VAL A 90 4.64 -7.19 -4.42
N VAL A 91 4.60 -6.02 -3.80
CA VAL A 91 3.32 -5.39 -3.39
C VAL A 91 2.87 -4.43 -4.48
N MET A 92 1.63 -4.59 -4.91
CA MET A 92 1.02 -3.82 -5.98
C MET A 92 -0.22 -3.07 -5.46
N SER A 93 -0.47 -1.88 -5.99
CA SER A 93 -1.65 -1.08 -5.69
C SER A 93 -2.46 -0.77 -6.94
N LEU A 94 -3.77 -0.68 -6.77
CA LEU A 94 -4.69 -0.19 -7.79
C LEU A 94 -4.47 1.29 -8.07
N SER A 95 -4.34 1.63 -9.35
CA SER A 95 -4.40 3.01 -9.80
C SER A 95 -5.85 3.53 -9.83
N TRP A 96 -6.22 4.32 -8.81
CA TRP A 96 -7.54 4.94 -8.71
C TRP A 96 -7.82 6.03 -9.75
N SER A 97 -6.79 6.63 -10.34
CA SER A 97 -6.95 7.68 -11.38
C SER A 97 -7.30 7.13 -12.77
N GLY A 98 -7.54 5.81 -12.88
CA GLY A 98 -7.69 5.13 -14.15
C GLY A 98 -6.35 4.87 -14.85
N CYS A 99 -6.43 4.24 -16.03
CA CYS A 99 -5.29 3.94 -16.88
C CYS A 99 -5.37 4.71 -18.20
N SER A 100 -4.22 5.13 -18.73
CA SER A 100 -4.07 5.56 -20.12
C SER A 100 -3.44 4.43 -20.93
N GLY A 101 -4.18 3.82 -21.87
CA GLY A 101 -3.62 2.85 -22.81
C GLY A 101 -4.16 1.43 -22.65
N THR A 102 -3.33 0.42 -22.94
CA THR A 102 -3.66 -1.00 -22.81
C THR A 102 -4.00 -1.30 -21.35
N THR A 103 -5.15 -1.91 -21.11
CA THR A 103 -5.63 -2.17 -19.77
C THR A 103 -5.92 -3.64 -19.54
N PHE A 104 -5.87 -3.99 -18.27
CA PHE A 104 -6.51 -5.19 -17.81
C PHE A 104 -8.04 -5.00 -17.76
N SER A 105 -8.75 -6.04 -18.19
CA SER A 105 -10.20 -6.15 -18.03
C SER A 105 -10.55 -7.60 -17.71
N SER A 106 -10.90 -7.87 -16.45
CA SER A 106 -11.56 -9.09 -15.99
C SER A 106 -12.90 -8.75 -15.37
N HIS A 107 -13.83 -9.71 -15.41
CA HIS A 107 -15.17 -9.68 -14.80
C HIS A 107 -15.74 -8.29 -14.53
N TRP A 108 -15.36 -7.68 -13.40
CA TRP A 108 -15.79 -6.34 -12.98
C TRP A 108 -14.61 -5.36 -12.78
N CYS A 109 -13.35 -5.82 -12.79
CA CYS A 109 -12.18 -4.96 -12.80
C CYS A 109 -11.81 -4.54 -14.23
N THR A 110 -12.45 -3.48 -14.73
CA THR A 110 -12.26 -2.98 -16.09
C THR A 110 -11.47 -1.68 -16.14
N ASN A 111 -10.66 -1.53 -17.19
CA ASN A 111 -9.88 -0.32 -17.47
C ASN A 111 -9.01 0.12 -16.28
N ARG A 112 -8.36 -0.85 -15.63
CA ARG A 112 -7.46 -0.63 -14.49
C ARG A 112 -6.01 -0.87 -14.87
N CYS A 113 -5.14 -0.19 -14.16
CA CYS A 113 -3.71 -0.43 -14.11
C CYS A 113 -3.26 -0.46 -12.66
N PHE A 114 -2.04 -0.94 -12.48
CA PHE A 114 -1.45 -1.13 -11.17
C PHE A 114 -0.12 -0.41 -11.08
N SER A 115 0.42 -0.32 -9.88
CA SER A 115 1.77 0.15 -9.64
C SER A 115 2.39 -0.71 -8.57
N GLU A 116 3.62 -1.14 -8.78
CA GLU A 116 4.45 -1.67 -7.72
C GLU A 116 4.70 -0.59 -6.66
N LEU A 117 4.68 -1.01 -5.41
CA LEU A 117 4.95 -0.17 -4.25
C LEU A 117 6.34 -0.49 -3.70
N ASP A 118 6.94 0.49 -3.02
CA ASP A 118 8.10 0.22 -2.16
C ASP A 118 7.66 -0.68 -1.00
N PRO A 119 8.17 -1.92 -0.90
CA PRO A 119 7.75 -2.88 0.12
C PRO A 119 8.16 -2.47 1.54
N GLN A 120 9.12 -1.55 1.71
CA GLN A 120 9.48 -1.02 3.03
C GLN A 120 8.48 0.03 3.52
N ALA A 121 8.00 0.87 2.61
CA ALA A 121 7.01 1.89 2.94
C ALA A 121 5.57 1.33 2.99
N TYR A 122 5.27 0.35 2.14
CA TYR A 122 3.93 -0.22 1.97
C TYR A 122 3.94 -1.75 2.00
N PRO A 123 4.40 -2.38 3.10
CA PRO A 123 4.51 -3.84 3.19
C PRO A 123 3.16 -4.55 3.01
N TYR A 124 2.05 -3.85 3.28
CA TYR A 124 0.68 -4.34 3.21
C TYR A 124 -0.22 -3.53 2.26
N GLY A 125 0.36 -2.87 1.27
CA GLY A 125 -0.38 -2.02 0.33
C GLY A 125 -0.52 -0.57 0.81
N SER A 126 -1.21 0.24 0.02
CA SER A 126 -1.36 1.68 0.27
C SER A 126 -2.75 2.01 0.77
N GLY A 127 -2.88 2.41 2.03
CA GLY A 127 -4.14 2.88 2.59
C GLY A 127 -4.48 4.32 2.18
N ALA A 128 -5.75 4.69 2.27
CA ALA A 128 -6.22 6.05 1.95
C ALA A 128 -5.68 7.16 2.88
N SER A 129 -5.03 6.79 3.99
CA SER A 129 -4.26 7.73 4.84
C SER A 129 -2.92 8.16 4.25
N GLY A 130 -2.44 7.50 3.19
CA GLY A 130 -1.08 7.65 2.68
C GLY A 130 -0.05 6.80 3.41
N GLU A 131 -0.49 5.88 4.27
CA GLU A 131 0.35 4.94 5.00
C GLU A 131 -0.10 3.50 4.73
N SER A 132 0.78 2.52 4.97
CA SER A 132 0.40 1.11 4.95
C SER A 132 -0.60 0.80 6.06
N PRO A 133 -1.73 0.12 5.79
CA PRO A 133 -2.51 -0.49 6.86
C PRO A 133 -1.64 -1.55 7.55
N ILE A 134 -1.87 -1.75 8.85
CA ILE A 134 -1.22 -2.81 9.62
C ILE A 134 -2.27 -3.90 9.85
N PRO A 135 -1.99 -5.18 9.54
CA PRO A 135 -2.92 -6.27 9.80
C PRO A 135 -3.43 -6.29 11.23
N PHE A 136 -4.75 -6.43 11.37
CA PHE A 136 -5.51 -6.38 12.62
C PHE A 136 -5.35 -5.08 13.41
N ARG A 137 -4.84 -4.00 12.80
CA ARG A 137 -4.72 -2.68 13.45
C ARG A 137 -5.30 -1.57 12.58
N GLY A 138 -5.25 -1.72 11.26
CA GLY A 138 -5.81 -0.82 10.28
C GLY A 138 -7.28 -1.10 10.03
N VAL A 139 -8.08 -0.03 9.98
CA VAL A 139 -9.51 -0.08 9.68
C VAL A 139 -9.84 0.89 8.55
N ALA A 140 -10.60 0.41 7.57
CA ALA A 140 -11.25 1.24 6.57
C ALA A 140 -12.55 1.83 7.13
N VAL A 141 -12.73 3.13 6.98
CA VAL A 141 -13.87 3.86 7.56
C VAL A 141 -14.53 4.81 6.56
N ASP A 142 -15.75 5.23 6.88
CA ASP A 142 -16.32 6.45 6.29
C ASP A 142 -15.75 7.69 7.00
N ARG A 143 -15.00 8.51 6.26
CA ARG A 143 -14.35 9.73 6.77
C ARG A 143 -15.31 10.79 7.28
N ALA A 144 -16.57 10.75 6.84
CA ALA A 144 -17.60 11.67 7.34
C ALA A 144 -18.09 11.26 8.75
N VAL A 145 -17.88 10.00 9.14
CA VAL A 145 -18.32 9.45 10.44
C VAL A 145 -17.13 9.29 11.39
N ILE A 146 -16.03 8.72 10.91
CA ILE A 146 -14.78 8.52 11.66
C ILE A 146 -13.64 9.21 10.90
N PRO A 147 -13.06 10.31 11.43
CA PRO A 147 -11.91 10.95 10.82
C PRO A 147 -10.72 10.00 10.69
N MET A 148 -9.88 10.20 9.67
CA MET A 148 -8.64 9.43 9.50
C MET A 148 -7.73 9.58 10.74
N HIS A 149 -6.96 8.53 11.01
CA HIS A 149 -6.05 8.39 12.15
C HIS A 149 -6.73 8.33 13.54
N THR A 150 -8.06 8.40 13.62
CA THR A 150 -8.79 8.18 14.87
C THR A 150 -8.42 6.81 15.46
N ARG A 151 -8.04 6.80 16.74
CA ARG A 151 -7.84 5.57 17.52
C ARG A 151 -9.20 5.00 17.91
N LEU A 152 -9.39 3.73 17.60
CA LEU A 152 -10.64 3.01 17.85
C LEU A 152 -10.39 1.91 18.85
N TYR A 153 -11.35 1.71 19.73
CA TYR A 153 -11.44 0.55 20.60
C TYR A 153 -12.70 -0.23 20.24
N ILE A 154 -12.51 -1.52 20.01
CA ILE A 154 -13.57 -2.45 19.62
C ILE A 154 -13.55 -3.62 20.61
N PRO A 155 -14.48 -3.66 21.60
CA PRO A 155 -14.39 -4.59 22.72
C PRO A 155 -14.37 -6.07 22.35
N LEU A 156 -14.99 -6.47 21.23
CA LEU A 156 -14.97 -7.89 20.80
C LEU A 156 -13.53 -8.38 20.55
N TRP A 157 -12.65 -7.49 20.13
CA TRP A 157 -11.26 -7.82 19.81
C TRP A 157 -10.32 -7.69 21.00
N ASP A 158 -10.79 -7.26 22.17
CA ASP A 158 -9.96 -7.20 23.38
C ASP A 158 -9.91 -8.59 24.03
N GLY A 159 -8.71 -9.15 24.13
CA GLY A 159 -8.48 -10.53 24.56
C GLY A 159 -8.64 -11.58 23.47
N TYR A 160 -8.97 -11.18 22.23
CA TYR A 160 -9.07 -12.11 21.11
C TYR A 160 -7.68 -12.68 20.76
N VAL A 161 -7.56 -14.00 20.65
CA VAL A 161 -6.29 -14.66 20.30
C VAL A 161 -6.26 -14.90 18.80
N LEU A 162 -5.32 -14.24 18.12
CA LEU A 162 -5.12 -14.39 16.68
C LEU A 162 -4.57 -15.78 16.35
N PRO A 163 -4.72 -16.26 15.10
CA PRO A 163 -4.20 -17.55 14.67
C PRO A 163 -2.70 -17.76 14.86
N ASN A 164 -1.90 -16.72 15.08
CA ASN A 164 -0.48 -16.82 15.43
C ASN A 164 -0.21 -16.84 16.95
N GLY A 165 -1.25 -16.92 17.78
CA GLY A 165 -1.16 -16.89 19.24
C GLY A 165 -1.10 -15.50 19.86
N ALA A 166 -0.95 -14.43 19.07
CA ALA A 166 -0.91 -13.07 19.60
C ALA A 166 -2.29 -12.65 20.16
N THR A 167 -2.32 -12.06 21.34
CA THR A 167 -3.55 -11.51 21.91
C THR A 167 -3.76 -10.08 21.45
N HIS A 168 -4.92 -9.82 20.86
CA HIS A 168 -5.36 -8.51 20.44
C HIS A 168 -5.91 -7.72 21.66
N ASP A 169 -5.66 -6.41 21.72
CA ASP A 169 -5.97 -5.52 22.87
C ASP A 169 -7.22 -4.63 22.62
N GLY A 170 -7.95 -4.94 21.56
CA GLY A 170 -9.12 -4.20 21.06
C GLY A 170 -8.80 -2.91 20.31
N CYS A 171 -7.52 -2.52 20.16
CA CYS A 171 -7.14 -1.22 19.61
C CYS A 171 -6.84 -1.24 18.11
N PHE A 172 -7.41 -0.26 17.41
CA PHE A 172 -7.29 -0.06 15.97
C PHE A 172 -7.05 1.42 15.63
N ALA A 173 -6.79 1.70 14.36
CA ALA A 173 -6.75 3.04 13.81
C ALA A 173 -7.44 3.12 12.44
N ALA A 174 -8.17 4.21 12.22
CA ALA A 174 -8.69 4.56 10.90
C ALA A 174 -7.52 4.87 9.96
N LYS A 175 -7.14 3.90 9.11
CA LYS A 175 -5.97 3.98 8.22
C LYS A 175 -6.35 3.90 6.75
N ASP A 176 -7.59 3.54 6.46
CA ASP A 176 -8.04 3.32 5.11
C ASP A 176 -9.48 3.81 4.85
N THR A 177 -9.92 3.72 3.60
CA THR A 177 -11.30 3.95 3.18
C THR A 177 -11.66 3.02 2.03
N GLY A 178 -12.94 2.81 1.78
CA GLY A 178 -13.39 2.06 0.60
C GLY A 178 -14.66 2.66 -0.01
N GLY A 179 -14.87 2.40 -1.31
CA GLY A 179 -16.06 2.88 -2.03
C GLY A 179 -17.37 2.40 -1.40
N ALA A 180 -17.38 1.18 -0.86
CA ALA A 180 -18.53 0.56 -0.20
C ALA A 180 -18.59 0.78 1.33
N ILE A 181 -17.60 1.48 1.91
CA ILE A 181 -17.53 1.78 3.34
C ILE A 181 -18.17 3.14 3.58
N LYS A 182 -19.45 3.12 3.98
CA LYS A 182 -20.31 4.30 4.15
C LYS A 182 -21.12 4.22 5.43
N GLY A 183 -21.33 5.35 6.10
CA GLY A 183 -22.08 5.45 7.33
C GLY A 183 -21.44 4.66 8.49
N GLN A 184 -22.27 3.94 9.24
CA GLN A 184 -21.84 3.07 10.34
C GLN A 184 -21.33 1.71 9.82
N ARG A 185 -20.33 1.76 8.93
CA ARG A 185 -19.63 0.59 8.41
C ARG A 185 -18.13 0.74 8.60
N ILE A 186 -17.48 -0.32 9.03
CA ILE A 186 -16.02 -0.43 9.11
C ILE A 186 -15.54 -1.71 8.42
N ASP A 187 -14.29 -1.72 7.98
CA ASP A 187 -13.63 -2.90 7.40
C ASP A 187 -12.27 -3.10 8.06
N ILE A 188 -12.02 -4.23 8.70
CA ILE A 188 -10.75 -4.49 9.39
C ILE A 188 -9.79 -5.18 8.42
N HIS A 189 -8.55 -4.69 8.35
CA HIS A 189 -7.51 -5.31 7.53
C HIS A 189 -7.07 -6.64 8.17
N ALA A 190 -7.39 -7.77 7.55
CA ALA A 190 -7.16 -9.11 8.08
C ALA A 190 -5.83 -9.75 7.65
N GLY A 191 -4.97 -9.01 6.94
CA GLY A 191 -3.64 -9.48 6.56
C GLY A 191 -3.52 -9.89 5.10
N VAL A 192 -2.66 -10.87 4.81
CA VAL A 192 -2.32 -11.29 3.44
C VAL A 192 -3.09 -12.55 3.05
N GLY A 193 -3.79 -12.47 1.93
CA GLY A 193 -4.53 -13.58 1.31
C GLY A 193 -5.72 -14.10 2.14
N ARG A 194 -6.39 -15.12 1.61
CA ARG A 194 -7.67 -15.62 2.15
C ARG A 194 -7.51 -16.54 3.35
N LYS A 195 -6.42 -17.30 3.44
CA LYS A 195 -6.27 -18.34 4.47
C LYS A 195 -6.38 -17.83 5.91
N PHE A 196 -5.66 -16.75 6.23
CA PHE A 196 -5.69 -16.17 7.58
C PHE A 196 -7.03 -15.46 7.86
N TYR A 197 -7.60 -14.82 6.84
CA TYR A 197 -8.95 -14.24 6.90
C TYR A 197 -9.99 -15.32 7.26
N GLU A 198 -9.96 -16.49 6.63
CA GLU A 198 -10.96 -17.54 6.83
C GLU A 198 -10.93 -18.08 8.26
N LEU A 199 -9.74 -18.25 8.84
CA LEU A 199 -9.57 -18.66 10.23
C LEU A 199 -10.22 -17.66 11.20
N VAL A 200 -9.94 -16.37 11.01
CA VAL A 200 -10.50 -15.33 11.87
C VAL A 200 -12.00 -15.18 11.64
N ALA A 201 -12.45 -15.14 10.38
CA ALA A 201 -13.85 -15.00 10.02
C ALA A 201 -14.71 -16.16 10.53
N ALA A 202 -14.16 -17.38 10.62
CA ALA A 202 -14.85 -18.53 11.20
C ALA A 202 -15.13 -18.36 12.70
N GLU A 203 -14.30 -17.61 13.42
CA GLU A 203 -14.42 -17.43 14.87
C GLU A 203 -15.19 -16.15 15.25
N VAL A 204 -14.83 -15.01 14.65
CA VAL A 204 -15.43 -13.71 15.01
C VAL A 204 -16.63 -13.33 14.14
N GLY A 205 -16.80 -14.01 13.00
CA GLY A 205 -17.81 -13.76 11.98
C GLY A 205 -17.35 -12.75 10.93
N GLY A 206 -17.52 -13.08 9.64
CA GLY A 206 -17.10 -12.22 8.53
C GLY A 206 -17.85 -10.88 8.42
N ARG A 207 -19.16 -10.86 8.71
CA ARG A 207 -19.95 -9.63 8.86
C ARG A 207 -20.70 -9.65 10.18
N ARG A 208 -20.49 -8.63 11.02
CA ARG A 208 -21.16 -8.55 12.32
C ARG A 208 -21.18 -7.12 12.86
N ASP A 209 -22.23 -6.79 13.59
CA ASP A 209 -22.43 -5.47 14.19
C ASP A 209 -21.73 -5.37 15.54
N GLU A 210 -21.00 -4.27 15.76
CA GLU A 210 -20.18 -4.07 16.96
C GLU A 210 -20.16 -2.65 17.49
N GLN A 211 -20.03 -2.55 18.81
CA GLN A 211 -19.80 -1.27 19.47
C GLN A 211 -18.37 -0.79 19.20
N VAL A 212 -18.26 0.46 18.75
CA VAL A 212 -16.99 1.12 18.48
C VAL A 212 -16.87 2.35 19.37
N TYR A 213 -15.68 2.55 19.92
CA TYR A 213 -15.36 3.68 20.79
C TYR A 213 -14.16 4.43 20.22
N ALA A 214 -14.20 5.76 20.28
CA ALA A 214 -13.03 6.61 20.07
C ALA A 214 -12.39 6.96 21.42
N ASP A 215 -11.15 7.42 21.39
CA ASP A 215 -10.50 8.08 22.53
C ASP A 215 -10.44 7.22 23.81
N HIS A 216 -10.46 5.89 23.65
CA HIS A 216 -10.38 4.96 24.77
C HIS A 216 -8.94 4.94 25.34
N PRO A 217 -8.74 5.04 26.67
CA PRO A 217 -7.41 5.18 27.26
C PRO A 217 -6.46 4.01 26.96
N LYS A 218 -6.98 2.78 26.81
CA LYS A 218 -6.18 1.62 26.35
C LYS A 218 -5.48 1.84 25.00
N CYS A 219 -6.08 2.63 24.11
CA CYS A 219 -5.60 2.83 22.74
C CYS A 219 -4.77 4.10 22.56
N ALA A 220 -4.32 4.72 23.65
CA ALA A 220 -3.45 5.90 23.61
C ALA A 220 -2.01 5.56 23.16
N GLY A 221 -1.60 4.30 23.22
CA GLY A 221 -0.26 3.84 22.85
C GLY A 221 -0.01 3.76 21.33
N THR A 222 1.22 3.41 20.99
CA THR A 222 1.59 3.06 19.62
C THR A 222 1.03 1.69 19.27
N LEU A 223 0.33 1.60 18.14
CA LEU A 223 -0.10 0.32 17.60
C LEU A 223 1.11 -0.42 17.02
N VAL A 224 1.34 -1.62 17.50
CA VAL A 224 2.38 -2.53 17.01
C VAL A 224 1.74 -3.58 16.11
N GLU A 225 2.54 -4.07 15.16
CA GLU A 225 2.21 -5.23 14.35
C GLU A 225 2.05 -6.46 15.24
N LEU A 226 0.91 -7.15 15.11
CA LEU A 226 0.58 -8.35 15.91
C LEU A 226 0.91 -9.64 15.17
N VAL A 227 0.87 -9.60 13.84
CA VAL A 227 1.12 -10.76 12.97
C VAL A 227 2.17 -10.35 11.94
N PRO A 228 3.42 -10.82 12.08
CA PRO A 228 4.46 -10.56 11.11
C PRO A 228 4.06 -11.05 9.71
N LYS A 229 4.49 -10.33 8.67
CA LYS A 229 4.22 -10.67 7.26
C LYS A 229 4.50 -12.14 6.95
N GLN A 230 5.64 -12.65 7.44
CA GLN A 230 6.08 -14.02 7.21
C GLN A 230 5.07 -15.07 7.71
N VAL A 231 4.37 -14.81 8.82
CA VAL A 231 3.37 -15.77 9.35
C VAL A 231 2.21 -15.96 8.37
N PHE A 232 1.82 -14.91 7.65
CA PHE A 232 0.81 -15.06 6.60
C PHE A 232 1.32 -15.90 5.44
N LEU A 233 2.57 -15.71 5.03
CA LEU A 233 3.18 -16.46 3.93
C LEU A 233 3.40 -17.94 4.30
N ASP A 234 3.88 -18.19 5.52
CA ASP A 234 4.06 -19.52 6.09
C ASP A 234 2.73 -20.27 6.18
N SER A 235 1.62 -19.54 6.35
CA SER A 235 0.31 -20.17 6.36
C SER A 235 0.00 -20.89 5.05
N TYR A 236 0.58 -20.51 3.92
CA TYR A 236 0.40 -21.20 2.63
C TYR A 236 1.28 -22.44 2.47
N GLN A 237 2.25 -22.66 3.36
CA GLN A 237 3.11 -23.83 3.30
C GLN A 237 2.36 -25.11 3.71
N PRO A 238 2.66 -26.27 3.08
CA PRO A 238 2.09 -27.54 3.47
C PRO A 238 2.37 -27.86 4.95
N GLY A 239 1.34 -28.30 5.68
CA GLY A 239 1.48 -28.72 7.08
C GLY A 239 1.48 -27.59 8.11
N TRP A 240 1.36 -26.31 7.71
CA TRP A 240 1.19 -25.22 8.65
C TRP A 240 -0.11 -25.38 9.45
N THR A 241 -0.04 -25.14 10.76
CA THR A 241 -1.23 -25.08 11.64
C THR A 241 -1.22 -23.81 12.51
N PRO A 242 -2.40 -23.26 12.86
CA PRO A 242 -2.49 -22.10 13.73
C PRO A 242 -1.82 -22.32 15.10
N GLY A 243 -1.17 -21.27 15.61
CA GLY A 243 -0.53 -21.26 16.92
C GLY A 243 0.80 -22.00 16.98
N GLN A 244 1.29 -22.55 15.87
CA GLN A 244 2.68 -22.99 15.80
C GLN A 244 3.61 -21.78 15.74
N ASP A 245 4.71 -21.85 16.47
CA ASP A 245 5.87 -21.01 16.19
C ASP A 245 6.21 -21.14 14.69
N PRO A 246 6.70 -20.07 14.04
CA PRO A 246 7.15 -20.17 12.66
C PRO A 246 8.07 -21.39 12.54
N PRO A 247 7.91 -22.22 11.49
CA PRO A 247 8.79 -23.37 11.30
C PRO A 247 10.24 -22.86 11.40
N PRO A 248 11.13 -23.57 12.13
CA PRO A 248 12.50 -23.13 12.26
C PRO A 248 13.03 -22.85 10.86
N GLU A 249 13.63 -21.66 10.68
CA GLU A 249 14.22 -21.24 9.42
C GLU A 249 15.01 -22.43 8.88
N PRO A 250 14.73 -22.89 7.63
CA PRO A 250 15.33 -24.12 7.12
C PRO A 250 16.83 -24.00 7.36
N GLU A 251 17.40 -24.96 8.11
CA GLU A 251 18.82 -24.95 8.43
C GLU A 251 19.56 -24.75 7.10
N VAL A 252 20.04 -23.53 6.87
CA VAL A 252 20.87 -23.24 5.70
C VAL A 252 21.99 -24.26 5.84
N PRO A 253 22.12 -25.22 4.91
CA PRO A 253 23.14 -26.25 5.02
C PRO A 253 24.41 -25.49 5.29
N GLN A 254 25.00 -25.67 6.48
CA GLN A 254 26.24 -25.00 6.81
C GLN A 254 27.16 -25.38 5.67
N ALA A 255 27.58 -24.37 4.89
CA ALA A 255 28.41 -24.60 3.73
C ALA A 255 29.53 -25.52 4.21
N GLU A 256 29.57 -26.75 3.66
CA GLU A 256 30.68 -27.65 3.95
C GLU A 256 31.93 -26.81 3.72
N PRO A 257 32.88 -26.79 4.68
CA PRO A 257 34.06 -25.96 4.54
C PRO A 257 34.65 -26.25 3.17
N GLU A 258 34.79 -25.20 2.34
CA GLU A 258 35.33 -25.36 0.99
C GLU A 258 36.57 -26.24 1.10
N PRO A 259 36.66 -27.34 0.32
CA PRO A 259 37.81 -28.21 0.38
C PRO A 259 39.04 -27.33 0.18
N ALA A 260 40.00 -27.45 1.10
CA ALA A 260 41.20 -26.63 1.12
C ALA A 260 41.75 -26.53 -0.30
N VAL A 261 41.76 -25.32 -0.86
CA VAL A 261 42.27 -25.06 -2.19
C VAL A 261 43.72 -25.52 -2.18
N GLU A 262 43.99 -26.65 -2.84
CA GLU A 262 45.37 -27.12 -3.02
C GLU A 262 46.15 -25.99 -3.72
N PRO A 263 47.38 -25.70 -3.28
CA PRO A 263 48.17 -24.64 -3.87
C PRO A 263 48.30 -24.89 -5.38
N PHE A 264 47.84 -23.92 -6.16
CA PHE A 264 47.89 -23.92 -7.62
C PHE A 264 49.28 -24.33 -8.09
N GLN A 265 49.42 -25.54 -8.61
CA GLN A 265 50.64 -25.94 -9.29
C GLN A 265 50.63 -25.29 -10.69
N PRO A 266 51.58 -24.39 -11.00
CA PRO A 266 51.64 -23.81 -12.33
C PRO A 266 51.86 -24.92 -13.36
N ASN A 267 50.87 -25.08 -14.24
CA ASN A 267 50.94 -26.02 -15.35
C ASN A 267 52.17 -25.67 -16.23
N PRO A 268 53.06 -26.62 -16.57
CA PRO A 268 54.16 -26.35 -17.48
C PRO A 268 53.62 -25.77 -18.79
N ALA A 269 54.24 -24.65 -19.20
CA ALA A 269 53.84 -23.84 -20.34
C ALA A 269 53.50 -24.72 -21.56
N GLN A 270 52.21 -24.76 -21.90
CA GLN A 270 51.79 -25.29 -23.21
C GLN A 270 52.26 -24.31 -24.28
N PRO A 271 52.90 -24.79 -25.37
CA PRO A 271 53.26 -23.93 -26.49
C PRO A 271 51.99 -23.34 -27.12
N PRO A 272 52.08 -22.12 -27.66
CA PRO A 272 50.92 -21.41 -28.20
C PRO A 272 50.28 -22.23 -29.33
N VAL A 273 48.98 -22.53 -29.18
CA VAL A 273 48.15 -23.09 -30.24
C VAL A 273 47.97 -22.00 -31.30
N ILE A 274 48.58 -22.20 -32.47
CA ILE A 274 48.35 -21.35 -33.64
C ILE A 274 46.94 -21.66 -34.14
N PRO A 275 46.00 -20.69 -34.16
CA PRO A 275 44.69 -20.93 -34.73
C PRO A 275 44.81 -21.20 -36.24
N PRO A 276 44.02 -22.14 -36.79
CA PRO A 276 43.99 -22.35 -38.24
C PRO A 276 43.48 -21.09 -38.95
N ALA A 277 44.02 -20.86 -40.16
CA ALA A 277 43.67 -19.75 -41.01
C ALA A 277 42.17 -19.74 -41.31
N VAL A 278 41.55 -18.58 -41.15
CA VAL A 278 40.15 -18.32 -41.51
C VAL A 278 40.07 -18.31 -43.03
N GLU A 279 39.40 -19.30 -43.63
CA GLU A 279 39.02 -19.26 -45.04
C GLU A 279 37.94 -18.18 -45.25
N GLU A 280 38.15 -17.32 -46.24
CA GLU A 280 37.19 -16.30 -46.68
C GLU A 280 35.89 -16.98 -47.17
N PRO A 281 34.70 -16.50 -46.76
CA PRO A 281 33.45 -17.03 -47.28
C PRO A 281 33.24 -16.62 -48.73
N GLU A 282 32.96 -17.60 -49.58
CA GLU A 282 32.56 -17.41 -50.98
C GLU A 282 31.22 -16.65 -51.10
N ASP A 283 31.13 -15.81 -52.14
CA ASP A 283 29.99 -14.95 -52.49
C ASP A 283 28.66 -15.72 -52.59
N PRO A 284 27.55 -15.24 -51.98
CA PRO A 284 26.25 -15.85 -52.17
C PRO A 284 25.62 -15.46 -53.53
N GLU A 285 25.14 -16.49 -54.25
CA GLU A 285 24.33 -16.38 -55.47
C GLU A 285 23.05 -15.54 -55.28
N PRO A 286 22.51 -14.92 -56.36
CA PRO A 286 21.37 -14.01 -56.26
C PRO A 286 20.04 -14.72 -55.96
N LEU A 287 19.39 -14.30 -54.88
CA LEU A 287 18.06 -14.75 -54.47
C LEU A 287 16.95 -14.32 -55.44
N VAL A 288 16.15 -15.31 -55.84
CA VAL A 288 14.92 -15.17 -56.63
C VAL A 288 13.81 -14.52 -55.79
N PHE A 289 13.24 -13.45 -56.31
CA PHE A 289 12.13 -12.68 -55.73
C PHE A 289 10.83 -13.51 -55.68
N GLY A 290 10.22 -13.62 -54.50
CA GLY A 290 8.82 -14.00 -54.40
C GLY A 290 8.39 -14.61 -53.07
N GLN A 291 8.32 -13.82 -52.00
CA GLN A 291 7.37 -14.05 -50.90
C GLN A 291 7.22 -12.79 -50.03
N ARG A 292 5.97 -12.49 -49.68
CA ARG A 292 5.52 -11.31 -48.93
C ARG A 292 5.98 -11.41 -47.47
N ALA A 293 6.91 -10.56 -47.05
CA ALA A 293 7.24 -10.38 -45.64
C ALA A 293 6.20 -9.50 -44.94
N THR A 294 5.73 -9.96 -43.78
CA THR A 294 5.00 -9.17 -42.78
C THR A 294 5.91 -8.10 -42.16
N PRO A 295 5.41 -6.91 -41.81
CA PRO A 295 6.27 -5.84 -41.29
C PRO A 295 6.69 -6.13 -39.84
N THR A 296 8.00 -6.29 -39.64
CA THR A 296 8.64 -6.29 -38.33
C THR A 296 8.53 -4.90 -37.71
N ALA A 297 8.03 -4.81 -36.47
CA ALA A 297 7.92 -3.57 -35.72
C ALA A 297 9.30 -3.01 -35.40
N VAL A 298 9.57 -1.79 -35.87
CA VAL A 298 10.77 -1.01 -35.54
C VAL A 298 10.59 -0.43 -34.13
N GLN A 299 11.43 -0.85 -33.18
CA GLN A 299 11.48 -0.22 -31.86
C GLN A 299 12.14 1.17 -31.96
N PRO A 300 11.54 2.23 -31.38
CA PRO A 300 12.21 3.53 -31.31
C PRO A 300 13.32 3.52 -30.26
N SER A 301 14.53 3.91 -30.65
CA SER A 301 15.63 4.23 -29.75
C SER A 301 15.40 5.60 -29.11
N TYR A 302 15.50 5.68 -27.78
CA TYR A 302 15.49 6.94 -27.03
C TYR A 302 16.89 7.21 -26.46
N GLU A 303 17.40 8.42 -26.65
CA GLU A 303 18.62 8.91 -26.01
C GLU A 303 18.26 9.78 -24.81
N ARG A 304 19.05 9.65 -23.74
CA ARG A 304 18.87 10.33 -22.46
C ARG A 304 19.66 11.63 -22.46
N GLU A 305 18.98 12.77 -22.41
CA GLU A 305 19.63 14.07 -22.15
C GLU A 305 19.25 14.55 -20.74
N GLU A 306 20.27 14.80 -19.91
CA GLU A 306 20.10 15.37 -18.58
C GLU A 306 20.41 16.87 -18.65
N THR A 307 19.40 17.71 -18.39
CA THR A 307 19.59 19.17 -18.28
C THR A 307 19.36 19.61 -16.84
N VAL A 308 20.38 20.25 -16.26
CA VAL A 308 20.34 20.86 -14.93
C VAL A 308 19.97 22.34 -15.11
N SER A 309 18.82 22.78 -14.60
CA SER A 309 18.48 24.20 -14.54
C SER A 309 18.72 24.73 -13.11
N GLY A 310 19.45 25.85 -13.02
CA GLY A 310 19.73 26.52 -11.75
C GLY A 310 18.56 27.36 -11.29
N GLY A 311 18.07 27.13 -10.08
CA GLY A 311 17.03 27.96 -9.45
C GLY A 311 17.61 29.23 -8.83
N CYS A 312 16.95 30.37 -9.04
CA CYS A 312 17.19 31.61 -8.29
C CYS A 312 16.54 31.53 -6.91
N GLY A 313 17.34 31.63 -5.84
CA GLY A 313 16.85 31.74 -4.47
C GLY A 313 16.38 33.15 -4.12
N LEU A 314 15.22 33.26 -3.46
CA LEU A 314 14.71 34.52 -2.92
C LEU A 314 15.09 34.60 -1.42
N VAL A 315 15.72 35.71 -1.02
CA VAL A 315 16.06 36.00 0.38
C VAL A 315 15.01 36.94 0.95
N ALA A 316 14.40 36.57 2.08
CA ALA A 316 13.50 37.45 2.83
C ALA A 316 14.09 37.75 4.21
N MET A 317 14.04 39.03 4.61
CA MET A 317 14.40 39.47 5.96
C MET A 317 13.14 39.77 6.76
N VAL A 318 13.07 39.25 7.99
CA VAL A 318 11.96 39.50 8.92
C VAL A 318 12.50 40.21 10.16
N PRO A 319 11.86 41.29 10.64
CA PRO A 319 12.32 42.01 11.83
C PRO A 319 12.04 41.20 13.11
N SER A 320 13.03 41.14 14.00
CA SER A 320 12.88 40.60 15.36
C SER A 320 12.68 41.73 16.39
N HIS A 321 11.99 41.43 17.48
CA HIS A 321 11.46 42.40 18.45
C HIS A 321 12.54 43.09 19.34
N GLU A 322 13.82 42.89 19.05
CA GLU A 322 14.95 43.48 19.79
C GLU A 322 15.97 44.21 18.88
N GLY A 323 15.57 44.59 17.66
CA GLY A 323 16.39 45.46 16.81
C GLY A 323 17.57 44.78 16.10
N SER A 324 17.56 43.45 15.99
CA SER A 324 18.51 42.68 15.17
C SER A 324 17.82 41.98 14.00
N TRP A 325 18.47 41.97 12.83
CA TRP A 325 18.00 41.31 11.61
C TRP A 325 18.46 39.85 11.57
N LEU A 326 17.52 38.91 11.43
CA LEU A 326 17.80 37.48 11.23
C LEU A 326 17.72 37.14 9.74
N LEU A 327 18.82 36.61 9.19
CA LEU A 327 18.90 36.05 7.85
C LEU A 327 18.40 34.60 7.87
N LEU A 328 17.22 34.35 7.30
CA LEU A 328 16.75 33.00 7.02
C LEU A 328 17.25 32.57 5.65
N ALA A 329 18.29 31.72 5.61
CA ALA A 329 18.73 31.06 4.39
C ALA A 329 17.73 29.95 4.04
N GLY A 330 16.94 30.15 2.98
CA GLY A 330 16.07 29.11 2.44
C GLY A 330 16.90 28.02 1.76
N LEU A 331 16.73 26.77 2.20
CA LEU A 331 17.28 25.60 1.53
C LEU A 331 16.60 25.46 0.16
N SER A 332 17.36 25.65 -0.91
CA SER A 332 16.93 25.35 -2.27
C SER A 332 16.91 23.83 -2.47
N LEU A 333 15.73 23.23 -2.52
CA LEU A 333 15.56 21.89 -3.08
C LEU A 333 15.64 22.00 -4.60
N GLY A 334 16.78 21.60 -5.17
CA GLY A 334 16.92 21.44 -6.62
C GLY A 334 16.07 20.27 -7.10
N TRP A 335 15.15 20.51 -8.02
CA TRP A 335 14.36 19.46 -8.64
C TRP A 335 15.04 18.98 -9.91
N ILE A 336 15.38 17.69 -9.97
CA ILE A 336 15.80 17.03 -11.22
C ILE A 336 14.50 16.66 -11.96
N SER A 337 14.14 17.45 -12.97
CA SER A 337 13.05 17.08 -13.88
C SER A 337 13.62 16.26 -15.04
N ARG A 338 13.14 15.04 -15.22
CA ARG A 338 13.50 14.17 -16.35
C ARG A 338 12.43 14.31 -17.43
N THR A 339 12.79 14.87 -18.58
CA THR A 339 11.89 14.96 -19.74
C THR A 339 12.36 14.03 -20.84
N TRP A 340 11.42 13.28 -21.42
CA TRP A 340 11.67 12.44 -22.58
C TRP A 340 11.22 13.20 -23.82
N SER A 341 12.17 13.63 -24.65
CA SER A 341 11.86 14.28 -25.93
C SER A 341 11.94 13.27 -27.07
N ARG A 342 10.86 13.16 -27.85
CA ARG A 342 10.79 12.29 -29.02
C ARG A 342 11.40 13.04 -30.21
N LYS A 343 12.49 12.52 -30.81
CA LYS A 343 12.95 13.01 -32.13
C LYS A 343 11.79 12.86 -33.13
N ARG A 344 11.37 13.96 -33.77
CA ARG A 344 10.40 13.88 -34.87
C ARG A 344 11.03 13.06 -36.00
N PRO A 345 10.26 12.16 -36.66
CA PRO A 345 10.75 11.51 -37.87
C PRO A 345 10.99 12.56 -38.96
N PRO A 346 11.97 12.34 -39.86
CA PRO A 346 12.21 13.24 -40.97
C PRO A 346 10.95 13.38 -41.85
N GLU A 347 10.68 14.59 -42.32
CA GLU A 347 9.57 14.90 -43.22
C GLU A 347 9.64 14.03 -44.47
N GLY A 348 8.60 13.21 -44.72
CA GLY A 348 8.52 12.39 -45.92
C GLY A 348 7.57 11.19 -45.93
N ALA A 349 6.85 10.87 -44.84
CA ALA A 349 5.92 9.72 -44.84
C ALA A 349 4.50 10.10 -45.31
N PRO A 350 3.87 9.35 -46.24
CA PRO A 350 2.55 9.69 -46.79
C PRO A 350 1.43 9.52 -45.76
N ARG A 351 0.56 10.54 -45.67
CA ARG A 351 -0.64 10.54 -44.81
C ARG A 351 -1.69 9.57 -45.36
N ARG A 352 -2.15 8.62 -44.54
CA ARG A 352 -3.33 7.79 -44.86
C ARG A 352 -4.61 8.54 -44.52
N CYS A 353 -5.54 8.58 -45.48
CA CYS A 353 -6.89 9.07 -45.31
C CYS A 353 -7.69 8.18 -44.35
N ALA A 354 -8.40 8.82 -43.41
CA ALA A 354 -9.41 8.17 -42.58
C ALA A 354 -10.66 7.88 -43.43
N SER A 355 -11.11 6.62 -43.46
CA SER A 355 -12.43 6.26 -43.98
C SER A 355 -13.46 6.40 -42.86
N ALA A 356 -14.40 7.32 -43.04
CA ALA A 356 -15.62 7.40 -42.26
C ALA A 356 -16.49 6.17 -42.52
N ARG A 357 -17.01 5.52 -41.46
CA ARG A 357 -18.15 4.60 -41.57
C ARG A 357 -19.43 5.40 -41.32
N ALA A 358 -20.31 5.35 -42.31
CA ALA A 358 -21.68 5.82 -42.24
C ALA A 358 -22.55 4.77 -41.52
N SER A 359 -23.54 5.26 -40.79
CA SER A 359 -24.63 4.51 -40.17
C SER A 359 -25.52 3.82 -41.22
N ALA A 360 -25.96 2.60 -40.90
CA ALA A 360 -27.22 2.01 -41.30
C ALA A 360 -27.66 1.03 -40.21
#